data_AF-A0A838QX40-F1
#
_entry.id   AF-A0A838QX40-F1
#
_cell.length_a   1.000
_cell.length_b   1.000
_cell.length_c   1.000
_cell.angle_alpha   90.00
_cell.angle_beta   90.00
_cell.angle_gamma   90.00
#
_symmetry.space_group_name_H-M   'P 1'
#
loop_
_entity.id
_entity.type
_entity.pdbx_description
1 polymer ?
#
loop_
_entity_poly.entity_id
_entity_poly.type
_entity_poly.pdbx_seq_one_letter_code
_entity_poly.pdbx_strand_id
1 'polypeptide(L)'
;MSHEWGLIARGFAIAALGASASMLYIVGLSAIFVGRFSLAATALAIAVVGAVGFRRLVGSYLDVLDQRLGDDLGAMNNRVAADASVGSVAAEHTE
;
A
#
# COMPACT_ATOMS: atom_id res chain seq x y z
N MET A 1 16.24 1.71 8.38
CA MET A 1 15.81 0.60 9.27
C MET A 1 14.46 0.84 9.93
N SER A 2 14.20 1.87 10.74
CA SER A 2 12.87 2.04 11.40
C SER A 2 11.70 2.38 10.45
N HIS A 3 11.97 3.09 9.35
CA HIS A 3 10.93 3.51 8.39
C HIS A 3 10.43 2.38 7.48
N GLU A 4 11.27 1.40 7.15
CA GLU A 4 10.93 0.25 6.29
C GLU A 4 10.00 -0.73 7.00
N TRP A 5 10.28 -0.99 8.29
CA TRP A 5 9.38 -1.74 9.16
C TRP A 5 8.04 -1.03 9.35
N GLY A 6 8.03 0.30 9.32
CA GLY A 6 6.80 1.11 9.36
C GLY A 6 5.88 0.86 8.15
N LEU A 7 6.44 0.73 6.94
CA LEU A 7 5.66 0.42 5.73
C LEU A 7 5.09 -1.01 5.78
N ILE A 8 5.89 -1.99 6.19
CA ILE A 8 5.46 -3.40 6.31
C ILE A 8 4.35 -3.53 7.35
N ALA A 9 4.52 -2.92 8.53
CA ALA A 9 3.51 -2.93 9.59
C ALA A 9 2.21 -2.25 9.13
N ARG A 10 2.31 -1.20 8.32
CA ARG A 10 1.15 -0.49 7.75
C ARG A 10 0.42 -1.36 6.73
N GLY A 11 1.14 -2.09 5.88
CA GLY A 11 0.55 -3.09 4.99
C GLY A 11 -0.16 -4.21 5.75
N PHE A 12 0.45 -4.71 6.83
CA PHE A 12 -0.17 -5.73 7.68
C PHE A 12 -1.42 -5.23 8.41
N ALA A 13 -1.39 -4.00 8.92
CA ALA A 13 -2.55 -3.36 9.55
C ALA A 13 -3.70 -3.17 8.57
N ILE A 14 -3.40 -2.78 7.32
CA ILE A 14 -4.38 -2.67 6.23
C ILE A 14 -4.99 -4.04 5.92
N ALA A 15 -4.19 -5.10 5.77
CA ALA A 15 -4.68 -6.45 5.53
C ALA A 15 -5.56 -6.96 6.69
N ALA A 16 -5.15 -6.72 7.94
CA ALA A 16 -5.93 -7.07 9.12
C ALA A 16 -7.27 -6.31 9.19
N LEU A 17 -7.30 -5.04 8.76
CA LEU A 17 -8.52 -4.23 8.67
C LEU A 17 -9.50 -4.81 7.64
N GLY A 18 -9.01 -5.22 6.47
CA GLY A 18 -9.83 -5.87 5.44
C GLY A 18 -10.38 -7.23 5.89
N ALA A 19 -9.55 -8.04 6.56
CA ALA A 19 -9.96 -9.34 7.11
C ALA A 19 -11.04 -9.19 8.18
N SER A 20 -10.86 -8.26 9.13
CA SER A 20 -11.83 -8.00 10.19
C SER A 20 -13.14 -7.41 9.65
N ALA A 21 -13.09 -6.52 8.63
CA ALA A 21 -14.29 -6.04 7.94
C ALA A 21 -15.06 -7.18 7.26
N SER A 22 -14.37 -8.13 6.63
CA SER A 22 -14.99 -9.30 5.98
C SER A 22 -15.63 -10.23 7.01
N MET A 23 -14.97 -10.44 8.15
CA MET A 23 -15.50 -11.24 9.26
C MET A 23 -16.77 -10.59 9.85
N LEU A 24 -16.75 -9.27 10.06
CA LEU A 24 -17.91 -8.49 10.53
C LEU A 24 -19.07 -8.53 9.53
N TYR A 25 -18.79 -8.52 8.22
CA TYR A 25 -19.81 -8.67 7.19
C TYR A 25 -20.51 -10.03 7.25
N ILE A 26 -19.75 -11.12 7.39
CA ILE A 26 -20.28 -12.49 7.54
C ILE A 26 -21.11 -12.61 8.83
N VAL A 27 -20.61 -12.06 9.94
CA VAL A 27 -21.34 -12.04 11.22
C VAL A 27 -22.63 -11.21 11.11
N GLY A 28 -22.57 -10.06 10.44
CA GLY A 28 -23.73 -9.21 10.19
C GLY A 28 -24.81 -9.92 9.38
N LEU A 29 -24.45 -10.55 8.27
CA LEU A 29 -25.37 -11.37 7.46
C LEU A 29 -25.96 -12.54 8.26
N SER A 30 -25.14 -13.22 9.06
CA SER A 30 -25.61 -14.30 9.93
C SER A 30 -26.59 -13.79 11.00
N ALA A 31 -26.34 -12.61 11.56
CA ALA A 31 -27.23 -11.99 12.55
C ALA A 31 -28.56 -11.51 11.94
N ILE A 32 -28.57 -11.08 10.67
CA ILE A 32 -29.80 -10.80 9.90
C ILE A 32 -30.62 -12.08 9.78
N PHE A 33 -29.98 -13.21 9.48
CA PHE A 33 -30.66 -14.49 9.32
C PHE A 33 -31.33 -14.97 10.63
N VAL A 34 -30.74 -14.63 11.79
CA VAL A 34 -31.30 -14.94 13.13
C VAL A 34 -32.30 -13.87 13.60
N GLY A 35 -32.57 -12.83 12.80
CA GLY A 35 -33.52 -11.76 13.14
C GLY A 35 -32.99 -10.71 14.13
N ARG A 36 -31.68 -10.70 14.42
CA ARG A 36 -31.03 -9.69 15.28
C ARG A 36 -30.56 -8.48 14.46
N PHE A 37 -31.51 -7.70 13.97
CA PHE A 37 -31.27 -6.58 13.06
C PHE A 37 -30.38 -5.46 13.64
N SER A 38 -30.49 -5.11 14.93
CA SER A 38 -29.66 -4.05 15.53
C SER A 38 -28.16 -4.41 15.59
N LEU A 39 -27.87 -5.69 15.81
CA LEU A 39 -26.50 -6.20 15.88
C LEU A 39 -25.90 -6.35 14.48
N ALA A 40 -26.74 -6.71 13.51
CA ALA A 40 -26.36 -6.71 12.11
C ALA A 40 -26.05 -5.30 11.59
N ALA A 41 -26.92 -4.32 11.84
CA ALA A 41 -26.76 -2.96 11.35
C ALA A 41 -25.48 -2.29 11.88
N THR A 42 -25.15 -2.50 13.15
CA THR A 42 -23.91 -1.99 13.76
C THR A 42 -22.66 -2.67 13.19
N ALA A 43 -22.67 -4.00 13.04
CA ALA A 43 -21.57 -4.73 12.42
C ALA A 43 -21.35 -4.32 10.96
N LEU A 44 -22.41 -4.11 10.19
CA LEU A 44 -22.36 -3.65 8.80
C LEU A 44 -21.84 -2.21 8.70
N ALA A 45 -22.28 -1.31 9.58
CA ALA A 45 -21.80 0.06 9.61
C ALA A 45 -20.29 0.12 9.90
N ILE A 46 -19.80 -0.66 10.87
CA ILE A 46 -18.38 -0.76 11.19
C ILE A 46 -17.60 -1.37 10.01
N ALA A 47 -18.13 -2.42 9.38
CA ALA A 47 -17.51 -3.04 8.21
C ALA A 47 -17.39 -2.05 7.03
N VAL A 48 -18.43 -1.26 6.76
CA VAL A 48 -18.42 -0.25 5.70
C VAL A 48 -17.42 0.86 6.01
N VAL A 49 -17.40 1.38 7.24
CA VAL A 49 -16.41 2.39 7.65
C VAL A 49 -14.98 1.85 7.54
N GLY A 50 -14.75 0.60 7.97
CA GLY A 50 -13.48 -0.10 7.82
C GLY A 50 -13.07 -0.29 6.35
N ALA A 51 -14.01 -0.66 5.48
CA ALA A 51 -13.76 -0.82 4.05
C ALA A 51 -13.45 0.51 3.34
N VAL A 52 -14.15 1.60 3.69
CA VAL A 52 -13.87 2.94 3.17
C VAL A 52 -12.51 3.43 3.67
N GLY A 53 -12.20 3.22 4.95
CA GLY A 53 -10.90 3.51 5.54
C GLY A 53 -9.78 2.75 4.84
N PHE A 54 -9.95 1.45 4.63
CA PHE A 54 -9.03 0.58 3.87
C PHE A 54 -8.76 1.14 2.48
N ARG A 55 -9.81 1.50 1.73
CA ARG A 55 -9.68 2.04 0.37
C ARG A 55 -8.84 3.32 0.33
N ARG A 56 -9.03 4.23 1.29
CA ARG A 56 -8.24 5.47 1.39
C ARG A 56 -6.79 5.21 1.81
N LEU A 57 -6.58 4.31 2.77
CA LEU A 57 -5.25 3.95 3.25
C LEU A 57 -4.43 3.24 2.18
N VAL A 58 -5.03 2.34 1.41
CA VAL A 58 -4.38 1.65 0.29
C VAL A 58 -4.00 2.63 -0.81
N GLY A 59 -4.90 3.54 -1.21
CA GLY A 59 -4.58 4.54 -2.24
C GLY A 59 -3.38 5.39 -1.86
N SER A 60 -3.39 5.94 -0.64
CA SER A 60 -2.26 6.74 -0.14
C SER A 60 -0.97 5.93 0.04
N TYR A 61 -1.07 4.64 0.39
CA TYR A 61 0.08 3.76 0.49
C TYR A 61 0.70 3.46 -0.88
N LEU A 62 -0.13 3.23 -1.90
CA LEU A 62 0.31 2.98 -3.27
C LEU A 62 0.94 4.23 -3.90
N ASP A 63 0.38 5.42 -3.69
CA ASP A 63 0.99 6.68 -4.16
C ASP A 63 2.41 6.85 -3.62
N VAL A 64 2.63 6.58 -2.34
CA VAL A 64 3.97 6.67 -1.71
C VAL A 64 4.92 5.62 -2.27
N LEU A 65 4.43 4.41 -2.59
CA LEU A 65 5.24 3.38 -3.23
C LEU A 65 5.63 3.77 -4.66
N ASP A 66 4.68 4.32 -5.44
CA ASP A 66 4.89 4.72 -6.83
C ASP A 66 5.90 5.88 -6.92
N GLN A 67 5.80 6.85 -6.02
CA GLN A 67 6.74 7.97 -5.94
C GLN A 67 8.17 7.49 -5.65
N ARG A 68 8.33 6.54 -4.71
CA ARG A 68 9.64 5.95 -4.42
C ARG A 68 10.20 5.14 -5.58
N LEU A 69 9.35 4.39 -6.26
CA LEU A 69 9.78 3.61 -7.42
C LEU A 69 10.27 4.53 -8.54
N GLY A 70 9.58 5.65 -8.76
CA GLY A 70 9.98 6.70 -9.69
C GLY A 70 11.33 7.34 -9.33
N ASP A 71 11.54 7.68 -8.06
CA ASP A 71 12.79 8.27 -7.57
C ASP A 71 13.98 7.29 -7.73
N ASP A 72 13.81 6.02 -7.37
CA ASP A 72 14.85 5.00 -7.53
C ASP A 72 15.20 4.76 -9.00
N LEU A 73 14.19 4.70 -9.89
CA LEU A 73 14.41 4.57 -11.33
C LEU A 73 15.13 5.79 -11.91
N GLY A 74 14.76 7.00 -11.49
CA GLY A 74 15.43 8.23 -11.89
C GLY A 74 16.89 8.28 -11.45
N ALA A 75 17.16 7.85 -10.21
CA ALA A 75 18.52 7.74 -9.68
C ALA A 75 19.37 6.72 -10.45
N MET A 76 18.80 5.57 -10.82
CA MET A 76 19.49 4.57 -11.64
C MET A 76 19.79 5.10 -13.05
N ASN A 77 18.82 5.75 -13.69
CA ASN A 77 19.01 6.32 -15.03
C ASN A 77 20.14 7.37 -15.06
N ASN A 78 20.21 8.25 -14.04
CA ASN A 78 21.28 9.23 -13.92
C ASN A 78 22.66 8.58 -13.69
N ARG A 79 22.73 7.48 -12.94
CA ARG A 79 23.99 6.74 -12.75
C ARG A 79 24.47 6.10 -14.05
N VAL A 80 23.56 5.50 -14.82
CA VAL A 80 23.87 4.92 -16.13
C VAL A 80 24.36 6.00 -17.11
N ALA A 81 23.70 7.16 -17.14
CA ALA A 81 24.12 8.29 -17.97
C ALA A 81 25.49 8.84 -17.57
N ALA A 82 25.78 8.92 -16.27
CA ALA A 82 27.09 9.33 -15.76
C ALA A 82 28.18 8.33 -16.17
N ASP A 83 27.94 7.04 -16.03
CA ASP A 83 28.91 6.00 -16.38
C ASP A 83 29.19 5.97 -17.90
N ALA A 84 28.16 6.17 -18.72
CA ALA A 84 28.30 6.31 -20.17
C ALA A 84 29.13 7.55 -20.56
N SER A 85 28.97 8.67 -19.83
CA SER A 85 29.77 9.87 -20.07
C SER A 85 31.25 9.68 -19.67
N VAL A 86 31.53 8.95 -18.60
CA VAL A 86 32.90 8.63 -18.17
C VAL A 86 33.58 7.68 -19.16
N GLY A 87 32.86 6.69 -19.69
CA GLY A 87 33.35 5.81 -20.75
C GLY A 87 33.67 6.52 -22.06
N SER A 88 32.87 7.54 -22.43
CA SER A 88 33.13 8.38 -23.61
C SER A 88 34.41 9.20 -23.47
N VAL A 89 34.65 9.80 -22.29
CA VAL A 89 35.86 10.61 -22.03
C VAL A 89 37.12 9.75 -21.96
N ALA A 90 37.01 8.52 -21.45
CA ALA A 90 38.12 7.58 -21.41
C ALA A 90 38.56 7.11 -22.82
N ALA A 91 37.61 7.00 -23.76
CA ALA A 91 37.91 6.62 -25.14
C ALA A 91 38.65 7.72 -25.91
N GLU A 92 38.31 8.99 -25.68
CA GLU A 92 38.90 10.16 -26.37
C GLU A 92 40.35 10.44 -25.94
N HIS A 93 40.77 9.98 -24.76
CA HIS A 93 42.13 10.19 -24.24
C HIS A 93 43.15 9.11 -24.63
N THR A 94 42.72 8.10 -25.40
CA THR A 94 43.56 6.97 -25.86
C THR A 94 44.03 7.08 -27.31
N GLU A 95 43.66 8.14 -28.03
CA GLU A 95 44.15 8.46 -29.38
C GLU A 95 45.33 9.43 -29.39
#